data_AF-A0A9W6XJ48-F1
#
_entry.id   AF-A0A9W6XJ48-F1
#
_cell.length_a   1.000
_cell.length_b   1.000
_cell.length_c   1.000
_cell.angle_alpha   90.00
_cell.angle_beta   90.00
_cell.angle_gamma   90.00
#
_symmetry.space_group_name_H-M   'P 1'
#
loop_
_entity.id
_entity.type
_entity.pdbx_description
1 polymer ?
#
loop_
_entity_poly.entity_id
_entity_poly.type
_entity_poly.pdbx_seq_one_letter_code
_entity_poly.pdbx_strand_id
1 'polypeptide(L)'
;MTSGKPMIGLNETQLGIVAPTWFRDTFVNTIGHREAEKMLGLGPQVDAAKAKAIGLVDEAVALEEVFPRAEAAMAKWLAIPGALSFVIFVVKRS
;
A
#
# COMPACT_ATOMS: atom_id res chain seq x y z
N MET A 1 4.16 -7.02 4.08
CA MET A 1 2.92 -7.83 4.16
C MET A 1 3.28 -9.28 4.42
N THR A 2 2.48 -10.05 5.18
CA THR A 2 2.74 -11.49 5.33
C THR A 2 2.36 -12.24 4.05
N SER A 3 3.17 -13.19 3.62
CA SER A 3 2.93 -14.07 2.46
C SER A 3 1.77 -15.05 2.64
N GLY A 4 1.18 -15.10 3.84
CA GLY A 4 0.08 -16.01 4.18
C GLY A 4 -1.28 -15.59 3.63
N LYS A 5 -2.33 -15.92 4.38
CA LYS A 5 -3.74 -15.79 3.99
C LYS A 5 -4.31 -14.37 3.75
N PRO A 6 -3.77 -13.25 4.27
CA PRO A 6 -4.46 -11.97 4.12
C PRO A 6 -4.38 -11.46 2.68
N MET A 7 -5.49 -10.90 2.23
CA MET A 7 -5.62 -10.26 0.93
C MET A 7 -5.72 -8.75 1.12
N ILE A 8 -5.21 -7.99 0.15
CA ILE A 8 -5.27 -6.53 0.14
C ILE A 8 -5.97 -6.07 -1.13
N GLY A 9 -6.84 -5.08 -1.01
CA GLY A 9 -7.57 -4.54 -2.16
C GLY A 9 -8.85 -3.84 -1.72
N LEU A 10 -9.41 -3.10 -2.66
CA LEU A 10 -10.63 -2.32 -2.50
C LEU A 10 -11.75 -3.06 -3.24
N ASN A 11 -12.84 -3.46 -2.59
CA ASN A 11 -13.94 -4.16 -3.24
C ASN A 11 -15.22 -3.30 -3.36
N GLU A 12 -15.09 -1.99 -3.11
CA GLU A 12 -16.16 -0.99 -3.11
C GLU A 12 -16.97 -1.01 -4.41
N THR A 13 -16.31 -1.15 -5.56
CA THR A 13 -16.99 -1.22 -6.85
C THR A 13 -17.84 -2.47 -7.02
N GLN A 14 -17.48 -3.58 -6.37
CA GLN A 14 -18.33 -4.79 -6.33
C GLN A 14 -19.57 -4.58 -5.45
N LEU A 15 -19.50 -3.65 -4.50
CA LEU A 15 -20.60 -3.23 -3.64
C LEU A 15 -21.39 -2.02 -4.22
N GLY A 16 -21.03 -1.55 -5.41
CA GLY A 16 -21.66 -0.38 -6.06
C GLY A 16 -21.23 0.97 -5.48
N ILE A 17 -20.16 1.01 -4.69
CA ILE A 17 -19.62 2.22 -4.08
C ILE A 17 -18.50 2.77 -4.95
N VAL A 18 -18.56 4.07 -5.22
CA VAL A 18 -17.52 4.76 -6.00
C VAL A 18 -16.42 5.23 -5.04
N ALA A 19 -15.18 4.80 -5.31
CA ALA A 19 -14.03 5.26 -4.55
C ALA A 19 -13.85 6.80 -4.69
N PRO A 20 -13.63 7.53 -3.59
CA PRO A 20 -13.35 8.95 -3.64
C PRO A 20 -12.12 9.29 -4.50
N THR A 21 -12.11 10.47 -5.11
CA THR A 21 -11.04 10.88 -6.03
C THR A 21 -9.65 10.89 -5.40
N TRP A 22 -9.53 11.32 -4.14
CA TRP A 22 -8.26 11.31 -3.41
C TRP A 22 -7.71 9.88 -3.20
N PHE A 23 -8.58 8.87 -3.12
CA PHE A 23 -8.19 7.46 -2.99
C PHE A 23 -7.75 6.87 -4.33
N ARG A 24 -8.33 7.34 -5.43
CA ARG A 24 -7.84 7.03 -6.77
C ARG A 24 -6.44 7.56 -6.97
N ASP A 25 -6.22 8.82 -6.61
CA ASP A 25 -4.94 9.50 -6.86
C ASP A 25 -3.80 8.86 -6.05
N THR A 26 -4.07 8.39 -4.83
CA THR A 26 -3.09 7.60 -4.06
C THR A 26 -2.76 6.28 -4.75
N PHE A 27 -3.75 5.54 -5.25
CA PHE A 27 -3.50 4.30 -6.02
C PHE A 27 -2.66 4.56 -7.27
N VAL A 28 -3.00 5.60 -8.04
CA VAL A 28 -2.25 5.96 -9.26
C VAL A 28 -0.79 6.30 -8.94
N ASN A 29 -0.54 7.05 -7.85
CA ASN A 29 0.81 7.40 -7.43
C ASN A 29 1.63 6.21 -6.92
N THR A 30 0.97 5.18 -6.40
CA THR A 30 1.66 3.99 -5.85
C THR A 30 1.91 2.91 -6.90
N ILE A 31 0.89 2.52 -7.66
CA ILE A 31 0.94 1.35 -8.57
C ILE A 31 0.80 1.71 -10.06
N GLY A 32 0.72 3.01 -10.37
CA GLY A 32 0.55 3.51 -11.72
C GLY A 32 -0.87 3.38 -12.26
N HIS A 33 -1.13 4.04 -13.39
CA HIS A 33 -2.48 4.17 -13.96
C HIS A 33 -3.16 2.82 -14.26
N ARG A 34 -2.44 1.87 -14.88
CA ARG A 34 -3.06 0.64 -15.39
C ARG A 34 -3.49 -0.31 -14.29
N GLU A 35 -2.66 -0.49 -13.27
CA GLU A 35 -3.01 -1.35 -12.14
C GLU A 35 -4.01 -0.64 -11.22
N ALA A 36 -3.92 0.68 -11.05
CA ALA A 36 -4.93 1.46 -10.32
C ALA A 36 -6.33 1.36 -10.95
N GLU A 37 -6.42 1.48 -12.29
CA GLU A 37 -7.67 1.31 -13.03
C GLU A 37 -8.31 -0.07 -12.77
N LYS A 38 -7.51 -1.15 -12.84
CA LYS A 38 -8.01 -2.52 -12.58
C LYS A 38 -8.43 -2.70 -11.13
N MET A 39 -7.60 -2.27 -10.18
CA MET A 39 -7.86 -2.44 -8.75
C MET A 39 -9.11 -1.68 -8.31
N LEU A 40 -9.28 -0.44 -8.77
CA LEU A 40 -10.43 0.39 -8.41
C LEU A 40 -11.66 -0.01 -9.21
N GLY A 41 -11.53 -0.30 -10.51
CA GLY A 41 -12.66 -0.57 -11.40
C GLY A 41 -13.26 -1.97 -11.26
N LEU A 42 -12.43 -3.00 -11.06
CA LEU A 42 -12.87 -4.40 -10.94
C LEU A 42 -12.99 -4.88 -9.48
N GLY A 43 -12.42 -4.09 -8.56
CA GLY A 43 -12.39 -4.39 -7.13
C GLY A 43 -11.66 -5.67 -6.68
N PRO A 44 -10.61 -6.17 -7.38
CA PRO A 44 -9.93 -7.39 -6.96
C PRO A 44 -9.22 -7.19 -5.62
N GLN A 45 -9.25 -8.25 -4.80
CA GLN A 45 -8.35 -8.40 -3.68
C GLN A 45 -7.19 -9.31 -4.10
N VAL A 46 -5.96 -8.89 -3.82
CA VAL A 46 -4.73 -9.57 -4.23
C VAL A 46 -3.97 -10.09 -3.02
N ASP A 47 -3.25 -11.19 -3.21
CA ASP A 47 -2.36 -11.75 -2.18
C ASP A 47 -1.08 -10.91 -2.07
N ALA A 48 -0.24 -11.24 -1.09
CA ALA A 48 1.00 -10.51 -0.85
C ALA A 48 2.01 -10.60 -2.01
N ALA A 49 2.03 -11.72 -2.74
CA ALA A 49 2.95 -11.91 -3.86
C ALA A 49 2.57 -11.01 -5.03
N LYS A 50 1.27 -10.97 -5.37
CA LYS A 50 0.73 -10.11 -6.41
C LYS A 50 0.78 -8.64 -6.00
N ALA A 51 0.49 -8.32 -4.74
CA ALA A 51 0.64 -6.97 -4.20
C ALA A 51 2.07 -6.45 -4.36
N LYS A 52 3.07 -7.29 -4.08
CA LYS A 52 4.48 -6.93 -4.30
C LYS A 52 4.80 -6.76 -5.78
N ALA A 53 4.30 -7.64 -6.63
CA ALA A 53 4.55 -7.60 -8.07
C ALA A 53 3.97 -6.33 -8.76
N ILE A 54 2.85 -5.81 -8.27
CA ILE A 54 2.24 -4.56 -8.76
C ILE A 54 2.79 -3.30 -8.07
N GLY A 55 3.68 -3.44 -7.09
CA GLY A 55 4.24 -2.32 -6.33
C GLY A 55 3.33 -1.75 -5.25
N LEU A 56 2.26 -2.47 -4.86
CA LEU A 56 1.35 -2.03 -3.80
C LEU A 56 1.98 -2.20 -2.41
N VAL A 57 2.91 -3.14 -2.26
CA VAL A 57 3.70 -3.35 -1.04
C VAL A 57 5.17 -3.51 -1.39
N ASP A 58 6.06 -2.99 -0.55
CA ASP A 58 7.51 -3.09 -0.78
C ASP A 58 8.02 -4.52 -0.58
N GLU A 59 7.55 -5.19 0.48
CA GLU A 59 8.00 -6.53 0.85
C GLU A 59 6.84 -7.46 1.23
N ALA A 60 6.97 -8.72 0.79
CA ALA A 60 6.14 -9.85 1.18
C ALA A 60 7.05 -10.91 1.81
N VAL A 61 6.82 -11.23 3.08
CA VAL A 61 7.68 -12.10 3.90
C VAL A 61 6.84 -13.06 4.74
N ALA A 62 7.44 -14.09 5.34
CA ALA A 62 6.73 -15.00 6.24
C ALA A 62 6.20 -14.24 7.47
N LEU A 63 5.17 -14.78 8.14
CA LEU A 63 4.51 -14.10 9.26
C LEU A 63 5.50 -13.75 10.39
N GLU A 64 6.41 -14.67 10.68
CA GLU A 64 7.43 -14.57 11.72
C GLU A 64 8.45 -13.45 11.41
N GLU A 65 8.64 -13.14 10.13
CA GLU A 65 9.60 -12.13 9.67
C GLU A 65 8.99 -10.73 9.54
N VAL A 66 7.65 -10.59 9.63
CA VAL A 66 6.99 -9.29 9.42
C VAL A 66 7.50 -8.22 10.39
N PHE A 67 7.53 -8.54 11.69
CA PHE A 67 7.97 -7.58 12.71
C PHE A 67 9.46 -7.24 12.61
N PRO A 68 10.39 -8.22 12.56
CA PRO A 68 11.82 -7.92 12.39
C PRO A 68 12.12 -7.05 11.16
N ARG A 69 11.44 -7.31 10.03
CA ARG A 69 11.62 -6.52 8.79
C ARG A 69 11.04 -5.12 8.91
N ALA A 70 9.89 -4.97 9.54
CA ALA A 70 9.28 -3.67 9.79
C ALA A 70 10.15 -2.80 10.69
N GLU A 71 10.70 -3.36 11.78
CA GLU A 71 11.62 -2.67 12.68
C GLU A 71 12.90 -2.24 11.96
N ALA A 72 13.50 -3.14 11.17
CA ALA A 72 14.68 -2.82 10.38
C ALA A 72 14.42 -1.71 9.34
N ALA A 73 13.25 -1.72 8.69
CA ALA A 73 12.85 -0.66 7.76
C ALA A 73 12.66 0.67 8.50
N MET A 74 11.96 0.66 9.63
CA MET A 74 11.74 1.85 10.46
C MET A 74 13.05 2.47 10.96
N ALA A 75 14.00 1.64 11.39
CA ALA A 75 15.32 2.10 11.84
C ALA A 75 16.08 2.87 10.73
N LYS A 76 15.96 2.44 9.46
CA LYS A 76 16.55 3.16 8.31
C LYS A 76 15.95 4.54 8.12
N TRP A 77 14.62 4.66 8.24
CA TRP A 77 13.92 5.94 8.09
C TRP A 77 14.19 6.89 9.26
N LEU A 78 14.27 6.36 10.48
CA LEU A 78 14.59 7.15 11.68
C LEU A 78 16.03 7.67 11.71
N ALA A 79 16.95 7.02 11.00
CA ALA A 79 18.34 7.47 10.88
C ALA A 79 18.51 8.72 9.99
N ILE A 80 17.48 9.09 9.22
CA ILE A 80 17.53 10.27 8.35
C ILE A 80 17.38 11.53 9.23
N PRO A 81 18.29 12.53 9.13
CA PRO A 81 18.19 13.76 9.90
C PRO A 81 16.85 14.46 9.66
N GLY A 82 16.22 14.97 10.73
CA GLY A 82 14.84 15.51 10.70
C GLY A 82 14.59 16.65 9.70
N ALA A 83 15.63 17.34 9.23
CA ALA A 83 15.52 18.36 8.17
C ALA A 83 15.38 17.77 6.75
N LEU A 84 15.73 16.50 6.55
CA LEU A 84 15.69 15.78 5.27
C LEU A 84 14.59 14.71 5.22
N SER A 85 13.98 14.39 6.36
CA SER A 85 12.84 13.47 6.46
C SER A 85 11.57 14.13 5.94
N PHE A 86 11.37 14.14 4.62
CA PHE A 86 10.07 14.35 3.99
C PHE A 86 9.17 13.11 4.22
N VAL A 87 8.85 12.82 5.48
CA VAL A 87 7.74 11.93 5.80
C VAL A 87 6.49 12.77 5.61
N ILE A 88 5.87 12.67 4.43
CA ILE A 88 4.57 13.28 4.18
C ILE A 88 3.54 12.51 5.00
N PHE A 89 3.40 12.84 6.28
CA PHE A 89 2.14 12.65 6.99
C PHE A 89 1.16 13.65 6.35
N VAL A 90 0.38 13.20 5.36
CA VAL A 90 -0.84 13.92 4.97
C VAL A 90 -1.85 13.78 6.12
N VAL A 91 -1.61 14.48 7.22
CA VAL A 91 -2.66 14.87 8.14
C VAL A 91 -3.16 16.20 7.60
N LYS A 92 -4.19 16.13 6.76
CA LYS A 92 -4.99 17.29 6.40
C LYS A 92 -5.61 17.81 7.71
N ARG A 93 -4.96 18.80 8.33
CA ARG A 93 -5.60 19.66 9.33
C ARG A 93 -6.69 20.43 8.60
N SER A 94 -7.94 20.02 8.82
CA SER A 94 -9.10 20.90 8.70
C SER A 94 -9.16 21.79 9.93
#